data_AF-A0A7R9ZC29-F1
#
_entry.id   AF-A0A7R9ZC29-F1
#
_cell.length_a   1.000
_cell.length_b   1.000
_cell.length_c   1.000
_cell.angle_alpha   90.00
_cell.angle_beta   90.00
_cell.angle_gamma   90.00
#
_symmetry.space_group_name_H-M   'P 1'
#
loop_
_entity.id
_entity.type
_entity.pdbx_description
1 polymer ?
#
loop_
_entity_poly.entity_id
_entity_poly.type
_entity_poly.pdbx_seq_one_letter_code
_entity_poly.pdbx_strand_id
1 'polypeptide(L)'
;VSYFQRTAGSPVARFQKPDRSQDRQQRRLQDGTMVAPSFSNQRSGDGGCIPEGGYQAVRDAIKEDVLTNSQEMWPADFDGEADGPNYGGLFIRLAWHCNGSYRTSDGRGGCDGGNIRHDPELSWPDNASLDMALELLKPIKEKFGECLSWGDLIVLSGDVAIESMGGPVIGFCGGRIDNPDGAESLPLGPDDIQQTLMPCTPEACPEGEL
;
A
#
# COMPACT_ATOMS: atom_id res chain seq x y z
N VAL A 1 40.35 -29.28 -42.39
CA VAL A 1 41.53 -28.80 -41.65
C VAL A 1 41.10 -27.67 -40.73
N SER A 2 41.31 -27.88 -39.42
CA SER A 2 41.21 -27.01 -38.22
C SER A 2 40.07 -25.98 -38.07
N TYR A 3 39.13 -26.16 -37.12
CA TYR A 3 39.22 -25.93 -35.66
C TYR A 3 39.51 -24.47 -35.25
N PHE A 4 38.47 -23.80 -34.72
CA PHE A 4 38.64 -22.76 -33.70
C PHE A 4 37.62 -22.98 -32.58
N GLN A 5 38.14 -23.09 -31.35
CA GLN A 5 37.49 -23.61 -30.16
C GLN A 5 36.51 -22.62 -29.51
N ARG A 6 35.42 -23.18 -28.97
CA ARG A 6 34.57 -22.55 -27.94
C ARG A 6 35.35 -22.39 -26.64
N THR A 7 35.30 -21.23 -26.02
CA THR A 7 35.56 -21.07 -24.59
C THR A 7 34.23 -20.90 -23.86
N ALA A 8 33.80 -21.95 -23.16
CA ALA A 8 32.68 -21.93 -22.23
C ALA A 8 33.13 -21.31 -20.90
N GLY A 9 32.52 -20.19 -20.50
CA GLY A 9 32.61 -19.69 -19.13
C GLY A 9 31.56 -20.38 -18.26
N SER A 10 32.00 -21.26 -17.36
CA SER A 10 31.16 -21.90 -16.35
C SER A 10 30.95 -20.94 -15.15
N PRO A 11 29.73 -20.73 -14.66
CA PRO A 11 29.55 -20.09 -13.36
C PRO A 11 29.94 -21.09 -12.27
N VAL A 12 30.90 -20.73 -11.44
CA VAL A 12 31.29 -21.49 -10.25
C VAL A 12 30.15 -21.37 -9.23
N ALA A 13 29.28 -22.38 -9.18
CA ALA A 13 28.32 -22.54 -8.10
C ALA A 13 29.12 -22.72 -6.79
N ARG A 14 29.03 -21.73 -5.89
CA ARG A 14 29.61 -21.83 -4.55
C ARG A 14 28.76 -22.85 -3.78
N PHE A 15 29.28 -24.07 -3.63
CA PHE A 15 28.62 -25.16 -2.89
C PHE A 15 28.57 -24.79 -1.41
N GLN A 16 27.52 -24.07 -0.99
CA GLN A 16 27.18 -23.93 0.43
C GLN A 16 26.82 -25.33 0.94
N LYS A 17 27.49 -25.76 2.00
CA LYS A 17 27.10 -27.00 2.69
C LYS A 17 25.65 -26.82 3.15
N PRO A 18 24.73 -27.76 2.85
CA PRO A 18 23.36 -27.65 3.31
C PRO A 18 23.35 -27.55 4.83
N ASP A 19 22.60 -26.58 5.35
CA ASP A 19 22.47 -26.38 6.78
C ASP A 19 21.85 -27.65 7.39
N ARG A 20 22.59 -28.28 8.32
CA ARG A 20 22.16 -29.48 9.05
C ARG A 20 20.90 -29.24 9.88
N SER A 21 20.51 -27.98 10.11
CA SER A 21 19.24 -27.62 10.75
C SER A 21 18.06 -27.86 9.80
N GLN A 22 18.19 -27.45 8.53
CA GLN A 22 17.14 -27.56 7.52
C GLN A 22 16.94 -29.01 7.06
N ASP A 23 18.02 -29.78 6.90
CA ASP A 23 17.93 -31.21 6.57
C ASP A 23 17.28 -32.01 7.72
N ARG A 24 17.48 -31.60 8.98
CA ARG A 24 16.80 -32.18 10.15
C ARG A 24 15.31 -31.82 10.20
N GLN A 25 14.93 -30.62 9.77
CA GLN A 25 13.52 -30.22 9.70
C GLN A 25 12.79 -30.93 8.56
N GLN A 26 13.40 -31.07 7.39
CA GLN A 26 12.83 -31.80 6.26
C GLN A 26 12.63 -33.29 6.56
N ARG A 27 13.57 -33.94 7.25
CA ARG A 27 13.39 -35.33 7.70
C ARG A 27 12.25 -35.49 8.68
N ARG A 28 12.08 -34.54 9.62
CA ARG A 28 10.98 -34.53 10.59
C ARG A 28 9.60 -34.29 9.96
N LEU A 29 9.55 -33.58 8.83
CA LEU A 29 8.33 -33.43 8.04
C LEU A 29 8.00 -34.72 7.26
N GLN A 30 9.01 -35.44 6.77
CA GLN A 30 8.82 -36.69 6.02
C GLN A 30 8.50 -37.88 6.93
N ASP A 31 9.02 -37.92 8.15
CA ASP A 31 8.76 -38.98 9.14
C ASP A 31 7.51 -38.72 10.00
N GLY A 32 6.80 -37.62 9.77
CA GLY A 32 5.55 -37.26 10.44
C GLY A 32 5.70 -36.84 11.91
N THR A 33 6.92 -36.71 12.42
CA THR A 33 7.16 -36.24 13.80
C THR A 33 7.05 -34.72 13.94
N MET A 34 7.03 -33.98 12.82
CA MET A 34 6.52 -32.62 12.71
C MET A 34 5.35 -32.57 11.74
N VAL A 35 4.23 -32.02 12.19
CA VAL A 35 3.11 -31.63 11.34
C VAL A 35 3.44 -30.27 10.74
N ALA A 36 3.52 -30.17 9.40
CA ALA A 36 3.59 -28.87 8.74
C ALA A 36 2.36 -28.05 9.18
N PRO A 37 2.52 -26.77 9.56
CA PRO A 37 1.37 -25.96 9.96
C PRO A 37 0.33 -26.01 8.84
N SER A 38 -0.90 -26.39 9.21
CA SER A 38 -2.05 -26.38 8.32
C SER A 38 -2.17 -25.02 7.68
N PHE A 39 -2.33 -24.99 6.34
CA PHE A 39 -2.55 -23.80 5.52
C PHE A 39 -3.29 -22.67 6.25
N SER A 40 -2.53 -21.75 6.84
CA SER A 40 -2.97 -20.45 7.29
C SER A 40 -1.82 -19.49 7.05
N ASN A 41 -2.04 -18.59 6.09
CA ASN A 41 -1.12 -17.58 5.59
C ASN A 41 0.25 -18.12 5.16
N GLN A 42 0.38 -18.39 3.86
CA GLN A 42 1.68 -18.55 3.23
C GLN A 42 2.47 -17.26 3.42
N ARG A 43 3.28 -17.19 4.49
CA ARG A 43 4.33 -16.19 4.63
C ARG A 43 5.36 -16.52 3.57
N SER A 44 5.42 -15.71 2.52
CA SER A 44 6.57 -15.68 1.64
C SER A 44 7.80 -15.37 2.51
N GLY A 45 8.94 -16.01 2.22
CA GLY A 45 10.16 -15.96 3.05
C GLY A 45 10.80 -14.58 3.19
N ASP A 46 10.18 -13.55 2.63
CA ASP A 46 10.48 -12.12 2.62
C ASP A 46 9.55 -11.28 3.53
N GLY A 47 8.53 -11.87 4.15
CA GLY A 47 7.61 -11.19 5.07
C GLY A 47 6.29 -10.71 4.46
N GLY A 48 6.06 -10.93 3.15
CA GLY A 48 4.77 -10.66 2.53
C GLY A 48 3.77 -11.80 2.77
N CYS A 49 2.54 -11.48 3.17
CA CYS A 49 1.42 -12.41 3.11
C CYS A 49 0.25 -11.79 2.33
N ILE A 50 -0.52 -12.63 1.65
CA ILE A 50 -1.71 -12.23 0.88
C ILE A 50 -2.93 -12.36 1.80
N PRO A 51 -3.92 -11.43 1.75
CA PRO A 51 -5.16 -11.56 2.50
C PRO A 51 -5.88 -12.88 2.23
N GLU A 52 -6.63 -13.39 3.21
CA GLU A 52 -7.47 -14.57 3.01
C GLU A 52 -8.50 -14.31 1.88
N GLY A 53 -8.61 -15.23 0.93
CA GLY A 53 -9.44 -15.04 -0.27
C GLY A 53 -8.81 -14.12 -1.34
N GLY A 54 -7.61 -13.58 -1.08
CA GLY A 54 -6.89 -12.69 -1.99
C GLY A 54 -7.48 -11.29 -2.06
N TYR A 55 -6.88 -10.43 -2.90
CA TYR A 55 -7.36 -9.05 -3.07
C TYR A 55 -8.77 -8.97 -3.67
N GLN A 56 -9.25 -10.00 -4.37
CA GLN A 56 -10.63 -10.02 -4.85
C GLN A 56 -11.63 -10.00 -3.69
N ALA A 57 -11.40 -10.79 -2.63
CA ALA A 57 -12.26 -10.79 -1.45
C ALA A 57 -12.25 -9.43 -0.75
N VAL A 58 -11.11 -8.74 -0.75
CA VAL A 58 -11.01 -7.37 -0.22
C VAL A 58 -11.81 -6.38 -1.07
N ARG A 59 -11.76 -6.49 -2.41
CA ARG A 59 -12.56 -5.65 -3.32
C ARG A 59 -14.05 -5.82 -3.08
N ASP A 60 -14.49 -7.07 -2.98
CA ASP A 60 -15.89 -7.40 -2.75
C ASP A 60 -16.35 -6.83 -1.40
N ALA A 61 -15.53 -6.98 -0.35
CA ALA A 61 -15.82 -6.40 0.96
C ALA A 61 -15.89 -4.87 0.93
N ILE A 62 -14.97 -4.17 0.24
CA ILE A 62 -15.03 -2.70 0.10
C ILE A 62 -16.34 -2.29 -0.58
N LYS A 63 -16.71 -2.98 -1.67
CA LYS A 63 -17.89 -2.67 -2.46
C LYS A 63 -19.19 -2.92 -1.71
N GLU A 64 -19.29 -4.04 -1.01
CA GLU A 64 -20.52 -4.48 -0.34
C GLU A 64 -20.67 -3.87 1.06
N ASP A 65 -19.58 -3.84 1.85
CA ASP A 65 -19.65 -3.52 3.28
C ASP A 65 -19.50 -2.01 3.55
N VAL A 66 -18.85 -1.26 2.66
CA VAL A 66 -18.45 0.14 2.93
C VAL A 66 -18.95 1.12 1.88
N LEU A 67 -18.68 0.89 0.60
CA LEU A 67 -18.76 1.92 -0.46
C LEU A 67 -20.12 2.63 -0.56
N THR A 68 -21.21 1.88 -0.43
CA THR A 68 -22.59 2.40 -0.47
C THR A 68 -23.32 2.25 0.88
N ASN A 69 -22.59 1.91 1.94
CA ASN A 69 -23.14 1.69 3.28
C ASN A 69 -22.88 2.90 4.17
N SER A 70 -23.73 3.92 4.01
CA SER A 70 -23.62 5.20 4.73
C SER A 70 -23.65 5.01 6.25
N GLN A 71 -22.69 5.61 6.94
CA GLN A 71 -22.54 5.59 8.39
C GLN A 71 -23.08 6.89 9.00
N GLU A 72 -23.76 6.80 10.15
CA GLU A 72 -24.31 7.97 10.85
C GLU A 72 -23.24 8.99 11.25
N MET A 73 -22.07 8.51 11.67
CA MET A 73 -20.95 9.36 12.11
C MET A 73 -20.33 10.19 10.98
N TRP A 74 -20.43 9.71 9.74
CA TRP A 74 -19.92 10.38 8.55
C TRP A 74 -20.80 10.00 7.35
N PRO A 75 -21.95 10.67 7.15
CA PRO A 75 -22.87 10.30 6.09
C PRO A 75 -22.20 10.36 4.73
N ALA A 76 -22.44 9.35 3.90
CA ALA A 76 -21.97 9.36 2.53
C ALA A 76 -22.66 10.50 1.75
N ASP A 77 -21.90 11.11 0.84
CA ASP A 77 -22.44 12.09 -0.08
C ASP A 77 -23.47 11.44 -1.02
N PHE A 78 -24.29 12.29 -1.67
CA PHE A 78 -25.34 11.91 -2.62
C PHE A 78 -26.49 11.08 -2.04
N ASP A 79 -26.68 11.11 -0.71
CA ASP A 79 -27.87 10.56 -0.07
C ASP A 79 -29.14 11.27 -0.59
N GLY A 80 -30.05 10.51 -1.20
CA GLY A 80 -31.28 11.01 -1.83
C GLY A 80 -31.22 11.23 -3.36
N GLU A 81 -30.07 11.02 -3.99
CA GLU A 81 -29.94 11.04 -5.46
C GLU A 81 -30.25 9.66 -6.08
N ALA A 82 -30.43 9.62 -7.41
CA ALA A 82 -30.86 8.42 -8.14
C ALA A 82 -29.95 7.20 -7.95
N ASP A 83 -28.66 7.43 -7.69
CA ASP A 83 -27.63 6.40 -7.53
C ASP A 83 -27.38 6.00 -6.06
N GLY A 84 -28.01 6.70 -5.11
CA GLY A 84 -27.89 6.45 -3.67
C GLY A 84 -26.60 6.98 -3.01
N PRO A 85 -26.48 6.87 -1.68
CA PRO A 85 -25.31 7.31 -0.93
C PRO A 85 -24.04 6.57 -1.35
N ASN A 86 -22.93 7.28 -1.56
CA ASN A 86 -21.68 6.68 -2.04
C ASN A 86 -20.41 7.39 -1.53
N TYR A 87 -19.44 6.63 -0.99
CA TYR A 87 -18.13 7.15 -0.56
C TYR A 87 -17.06 7.19 -1.67
N GLY A 88 -17.43 6.94 -2.92
CA GLY A 88 -16.48 6.75 -4.03
C GLY A 88 -15.55 7.94 -4.23
N GLY A 89 -16.09 9.17 -4.23
CA GLY A 89 -15.27 10.38 -4.32
C GLY A 89 -14.27 10.52 -3.16
N LEU A 90 -14.69 10.16 -1.94
CA LEU A 90 -13.85 10.21 -0.75
C LEU A 90 -12.70 9.20 -0.84
N PHE A 91 -12.94 7.96 -1.27
CA PHE A 91 -11.89 6.94 -1.40
C PHE A 91 -10.94 7.22 -2.57
N ILE A 92 -11.43 7.75 -3.68
CA ILE A 92 -10.57 8.22 -4.77
C ILE A 92 -9.64 9.32 -4.27
N ARG A 93 -10.18 10.30 -3.53
CA ARG A 93 -9.36 11.37 -2.93
C ARG A 93 -8.34 10.80 -1.95
N LEU A 94 -8.73 9.89 -1.07
CA LEU A 94 -7.79 9.25 -0.13
C LEU A 94 -6.64 8.55 -0.88
N ALA A 95 -6.95 7.74 -1.89
CA ALA A 95 -5.95 7.05 -2.70
C ALA A 95 -5.04 8.01 -3.47
N TRP A 96 -5.62 9.09 -4.03
CA TRP A 96 -4.88 10.15 -4.69
C TRP A 96 -3.91 10.85 -3.73
N HIS A 97 -4.39 11.33 -2.58
CA HIS A 97 -3.56 12.04 -1.59
C HIS A 97 -2.47 11.14 -1.02
N CYS A 98 -2.78 9.86 -0.77
CA CYS A 98 -1.80 8.89 -0.29
C CYS A 98 -0.63 8.72 -1.29
N ASN A 99 -0.90 8.68 -2.59
CA ASN A 99 0.16 8.60 -3.60
C ASN A 99 0.77 9.95 -3.97
N GLY A 100 0.05 11.05 -3.75
CA GLY A 100 0.38 12.39 -4.20
C GLY A 100 1.59 13.02 -3.50
N SER A 101 2.02 12.48 -2.36
CA SER A 101 3.23 12.92 -1.65
C SER A 101 4.54 12.39 -2.27
N TYR A 102 4.46 11.50 -3.27
CA TYR A 102 5.64 10.92 -3.92
C TYR A 102 6.50 11.95 -4.65
N ARG A 103 7.81 11.87 -4.45
CA ARG A 103 8.81 12.71 -5.09
C ARG A 103 9.84 11.88 -5.84
N THR A 104 10.05 12.20 -7.11
CA THR A 104 11.07 11.54 -7.95
C THR A 104 12.50 11.87 -7.54
N SER A 105 12.72 12.99 -6.85
CA SER A 105 14.06 13.48 -6.49
C SER A 105 14.79 12.59 -5.48
N ASP A 106 14.06 12.03 -4.52
CA ASP A 106 14.59 11.20 -3.43
C ASP A 106 13.83 9.88 -3.24
N GLY A 107 12.78 9.65 -4.04
CA GLY A 107 11.97 8.43 -4.00
C GLY A 107 11.12 8.31 -2.74
N ARG A 108 10.95 9.40 -1.97
CA ARG A 108 10.19 9.42 -0.72
C ARG A 108 8.73 9.80 -0.96
N GLY A 109 7.91 9.54 0.05
CA GLY A 109 6.46 9.76 0.02
C GLY A 109 5.74 8.70 -0.80
N GLY A 110 4.47 8.97 -1.11
CA GLY A 110 3.59 8.01 -1.75
C GLY A 110 2.96 7.03 -0.77
N CYS A 111 2.15 6.12 -1.30
CA CYS A 111 1.29 5.27 -0.47
C CYS A 111 1.99 3.98 0.02
N ASP A 112 3.26 3.80 -0.33
CA ASP A 112 4.08 2.74 0.27
C ASP A 112 4.37 3.09 1.74
N GLY A 113 4.25 2.14 2.65
CA GLY A 113 4.21 2.43 4.09
C GLY A 113 2.84 2.83 4.64
N GLY A 114 1.93 3.30 3.78
CA GLY A 114 0.65 3.88 4.19
C GLY A 114 0.87 4.99 5.23
N ASN A 115 1.69 6.00 4.91
CA ASN A 115 2.09 7.02 5.89
C ASN A 115 1.03 8.09 6.14
N ILE A 116 0.04 8.23 5.25
CA ILE A 116 -1.06 9.20 5.37
C ILE A 116 -1.90 9.07 6.65
N ARG A 117 -1.82 7.94 7.36
CA ARG A 117 -2.45 7.69 8.67
C ARG A 117 -1.62 8.15 9.87
N HIS A 118 -0.46 8.74 9.63
CA HIS A 118 0.48 9.20 10.65
C HIS A 118 0.81 10.68 10.47
N ASP A 119 1.07 11.36 11.59
CA ASP A 119 1.54 12.73 11.56
C ASP A 119 2.99 12.83 11.06
N PRO A 120 3.34 13.91 10.34
CA PRO A 120 2.51 15.10 10.08
C PRO A 120 1.57 14.97 8.87
N GLU A 121 1.71 13.95 8.03
CA GLU A 121 0.93 13.80 6.78
C GLU A 121 -0.58 13.74 7.02
N LEU A 122 -1.04 13.02 8.04
CA LEU A 122 -2.47 12.96 8.40
C LEU A 122 -3.04 14.35 8.72
N SER A 123 -2.26 15.19 9.39
CA SER A 123 -2.66 16.52 9.85
C SER A 123 -2.42 17.65 8.84
N TRP A 124 -1.97 17.34 7.61
CA TRP A 124 -1.85 18.38 6.59
C TRP A 124 -3.22 18.98 6.26
N PRO A 125 -3.31 20.32 6.04
CA PRO A 125 -4.57 20.97 5.69
C PRO A 125 -5.25 20.35 4.46
N ASP A 126 -4.45 19.90 3.49
CA ASP A 126 -4.94 19.27 2.26
C ASP A 126 -5.52 17.86 2.49
N ASN A 127 -5.19 17.22 3.61
CA ASN A 127 -5.68 15.90 4.02
C ASN A 127 -6.88 15.97 4.99
N ALA A 128 -7.51 17.15 5.14
CA ALA A 128 -8.69 17.31 5.98
C ALA A 128 -9.78 16.27 5.65
N SER A 129 -10.35 15.67 6.69
CA SER A 129 -11.40 14.64 6.65
C SER A 129 -10.97 13.27 6.08
N LEU A 130 -9.69 13.08 5.72
CA LEU A 130 -9.20 11.76 5.29
C LEU A 130 -9.00 10.79 6.46
N ASP A 131 -8.93 11.30 7.70
CA ASP A 131 -9.03 10.51 8.92
C ASP A 131 -10.37 9.75 9.00
N MET A 132 -11.46 10.36 8.55
CA MET A 132 -12.77 9.70 8.48
C MET A 132 -12.80 8.63 7.40
N ALA A 133 -12.15 8.86 6.24
CA ALA A 133 -12.02 7.86 5.20
C ALA A 133 -11.22 6.63 5.68
N LEU A 134 -10.17 6.85 6.47
CA LEU A 134 -9.40 5.77 7.11
C LEU A 134 -10.26 5.02 8.15
N GLU A 135 -11.06 5.73 8.95
CA GLU A 135 -11.99 5.14 9.91
C GLU A 135 -12.99 4.20 9.24
N LEU A 136 -13.59 4.62 8.13
CA LEU A 136 -14.54 3.81 7.34
C LEU A 136 -13.91 2.50 6.82
N LEU A 137 -12.60 2.49 6.55
CA LEU A 137 -11.87 1.31 6.07
C LEU A 137 -11.36 0.40 7.20
N LYS A 138 -11.36 0.84 8.47
CA LYS A 138 -10.89 0.03 9.61
C LYS A 138 -11.58 -1.34 9.73
N PRO A 139 -12.91 -1.49 9.58
CA PRO A 139 -13.55 -2.80 9.66
C PRO A 139 -13.02 -3.79 8.61
N ILE A 140 -12.68 -3.31 7.40
CA ILE A 140 -12.05 -4.12 6.36
C ILE A 140 -10.63 -4.51 6.78
N LYS A 141 -9.84 -3.55 7.29
CA LYS A 141 -8.49 -3.82 7.80
C LYS A 141 -8.51 -4.89 8.90
N GLU A 142 -9.46 -4.82 9.82
CA GLU A 142 -9.62 -5.77 10.92
C GLU A 142 -10.04 -7.16 10.40
N LYS A 143 -10.97 -7.22 9.44
CA LYS A 143 -11.45 -8.45 8.80
C LYS A 143 -10.33 -9.24 8.12
N PHE A 144 -9.41 -8.56 7.43
CA PHE A 144 -8.32 -9.21 6.67
C PHE A 144 -6.96 -9.22 7.40
N GLY A 145 -6.87 -8.55 8.54
CA GLY A 145 -5.72 -8.62 9.46
C GLY A 145 -4.41 -8.06 8.88
N GLU A 146 -3.28 -8.59 9.37
CA GLU A 146 -1.94 -8.10 9.04
C GLU A 146 -1.54 -8.33 7.57
N CYS A 147 -2.17 -9.29 6.88
CA CYS A 147 -1.86 -9.59 5.49
C CYS A 147 -2.42 -8.59 4.48
N LEU A 148 -3.28 -7.68 4.94
CA LEU A 148 -3.70 -6.53 4.17
C LEU A 148 -2.99 -5.30 4.74
N SER A 149 -2.04 -4.71 4.01
CA SER A 149 -1.45 -3.43 4.43
C SER A 149 -2.43 -2.28 4.25
N TRP A 150 -2.28 -1.23 5.04
CA TRP A 150 -3.02 0.02 4.86
C TRP A 150 -2.76 0.64 3.49
N GLY A 151 -1.50 0.64 3.03
CA GLY A 151 -1.17 1.14 1.69
C GLY A 151 -1.95 0.40 0.60
N ASP A 152 -2.01 -0.93 0.66
CA ASP A 152 -2.78 -1.71 -0.31
C ASP A 152 -4.29 -1.48 -0.19
N LEU A 153 -4.82 -1.42 1.03
CA LEU A 153 -6.24 -1.17 1.27
C LEU A 153 -6.69 0.20 0.74
N ILE A 154 -5.89 1.24 0.97
CA ILE A 154 -6.16 2.61 0.50
C ILE A 154 -6.17 2.67 -1.02
N VAL A 155 -5.16 2.11 -1.68
CA VAL A 155 -5.11 2.13 -3.15
C VAL A 155 -6.24 1.29 -3.73
N LEU A 156 -6.50 0.12 -3.16
CA LEU A 156 -7.56 -0.76 -3.62
C LEU A 156 -8.95 -0.14 -3.48
N SER A 157 -9.21 0.63 -2.42
CA SER A 157 -10.50 1.31 -2.24
C SER A 157 -10.73 2.39 -3.30
N GLY A 158 -9.69 3.12 -3.70
CA GLY A 158 -9.73 4.05 -4.83
C GLY A 158 -10.06 3.35 -6.15
N ASP A 159 -9.39 2.22 -6.46
CA ASP A 159 -9.66 1.44 -7.67
C ASP A 159 -11.09 0.91 -7.71
N VAL A 160 -11.57 0.33 -6.60
CA VAL A 160 -12.93 -0.20 -6.48
C VAL A 160 -13.96 0.92 -6.65
N ALA A 161 -13.71 2.10 -6.08
CA ALA A 161 -14.58 3.25 -6.25
C ALA A 161 -14.67 3.69 -7.72
N ILE A 162 -13.53 3.83 -8.43
CA ILE A 162 -13.50 4.18 -9.85
C ILE A 162 -14.32 3.18 -10.68
N GLU A 163 -14.04 1.89 -10.49
CA GLU A 163 -14.72 0.84 -11.25
C GLU A 163 -16.23 0.76 -10.94
N SER A 164 -16.62 0.95 -9.68
CA SER A 164 -18.04 0.94 -9.28
C SER A 164 -18.85 2.06 -9.93
N MET A 165 -18.21 3.19 -10.22
CA MET A 165 -18.83 4.38 -10.82
C MET A 165 -18.72 4.37 -12.35
N GLY A 166 -18.38 3.21 -12.95
CA GLY A 166 -18.30 3.03 -14.40
C GLY A 166 -16.97 3.44 -15.02
N GLY A 167 -15.94 3.69 -14.20
CA GLY A 167 -14.58 3.90 -14.67
C GLY A 167 -13.93 2.62 -15.21
N PRO A 168 -12.75 2.73 -15.85
CA PRO A 168 -12.05 1.59 -16.41
C PRO A 168 -11.48 0.66 -15.33
N VAL A 169 -11.32 -0.62 -15.67
CA VAL A 169 -10.56 -1.57 -14.84
C VAL A 169 -9.06 -1.24 -14.99
N ILE A 170 -8.43 -0.81 -13.90
CA ILE A 170 -7.04 -0.32 -13.90
C ILE A 170 -6.05 -1.48 -13.67
N GLY A 171 -6.50 -2.54 -12.99
CA GLY A 171 -5.66 -3.63 -12.51
C GLY A 171 -4.94 -3.24 -11.21
N PHE A 172 -4.71 -4.23 -10.34
CA PHE A 172 -4.16 -3.97 -9.01
C PHE A 172 -2.94 -4.87 -8.73
N CYS A 173 -1.91 -4.27 -8.15
CA CYS A 173 -0.75 -4.97 -7.61
C CYS A 173 -0.59 -4.59 -6.14
N GLY A 174 -0.71 -5.60 -5.28
CA GLY A 174 -0.43 -5.45 -3.86
C GLY A 174 1.02 -5.76 -3.51
N GLY A 175 1.35 -5.70 -2.23
CA GLY A 175 2.67 -5.96 -1.69
C GLY A 175 3.30 -4.77 -0.97
N ARG A 176 2.56 -3.67 -0.77
CA ARG A 176 3.01 -2.56 0.08
C ARG A 176 3.15 -3.06 1.52
N ILE A 177 4.17 -2.60 2.21
CA ILE A 177 4.44 -2.94 3.61
C ILE A 177 4.10 -1.73 4.46
N ASP A 178 3.37 -1.92 5.56
CA ASP A 178 3.00 -0.82 6.45
C ASP A 178 4.19 -0.35 7.31
N ASN A 179 4.32 0.97 7.44
CA ASN A 179 5.21 1.59 8.43
C ASN A 179 4.48 1.69 9.77
N PRO A 180 4.88 0.93 10.81
CA PRO A 180 4.10 0.82 12.03
C PRO A 180 4.08 2.12 12.86
N ASP A 181 5.14 2.93 12.79
CA ASP A 181 5.42 4.04 13.70
C ASP A 181 5.39 5.43 13.04
N GLY A 182 5.13 5.50 11.74
CA GLY A 182 5.06 6.77 11.01
C GLY A 182 6.40 7.46 10.80
N ALA A 183 7.54 6.78 11.01
CA ALA A 183 8.87 7.38 10.86
C ALA A 183 9.17 7.93 9.45
N GLU A 184 8.41 7.51 8.44
CA GLU A 184 8.51 7.99 7.06
C GLU A 184 7.45 9.04 6.68
N SER A 185 6.53 9.37 7.59
CA SER A 185 5.70 10.57 7.48
C SER A 185 6.59 11.77 7.81
N LEU A 186 7.13 12.41 6.77
CA LEU A 186 8.09 13.51 6.91
C LEU A 186 7.40 14.85 6.72
N PRO A 187 7.78 15.89 7.49
CA PRO A 187 7.28 17.24 7.23
C PRO A 187 7.69 17.69 5.83
N LEU A 188 6.74 18.27 5.09
CA LEU A 188 7.07 19.02 3.87
C LEU A 188 7.84 20.27 4.28
N GLY A 189 8.86 20.60 3.49
CA GLY A 189 9.82 21.64 3.80
C GLY A 189 9.25 23.07 3.81
N PRO A 190 10.11 24.10 3.87
CA PRO A 190 11.56 23.99 3.68
C PRO A 190 12.30 23.60 4.97
N ASP A 191 13.17 22.60 4.89
CA ASP A 191 14.18 22.36 5.92
C ASP A 191 15.18 23.54 6.01
N ASP A 192 15.99 23.61 7.07
CA ASP A 192 16.92 24.74 7.28
C ASP A 192 17.87 24.96 6.08
N ILE A 193 18.20 23.89 5.33
CA ILE A 193 19.05 23.94 4.15
C ILE A 193 18.28 24.52 2.96
N GLN A 194 17.04 24.10 2.75
CA GLN A 194 16.14 24.61 1.71
C GLN A 194 15.83 26.09 1.93
N GLN A 195 15.62 26.51 3.18
CA GLN A 195 15.44 27.93 3.53
C GLN A 195 16.69 28.75 3.20
N THR A 196 17.89 28.16 3.35
CA THR A 196 19.16 28.83 3.06
C THR A 196 19.49 28.86 1.56
N LEU A 197 19.18 27.79 0.82
CA LEU A 197 19.55 27.63 -0.59
C LEU A 197 18.48 28.16 -1.57
N MET A 198 17.20 28.12 -1.17
CA MET A 198 16.06 28.54 -1.98
C MET A 198 15.09 29.37 -1.13
N PRO A 199 15.49 30.58 -0.70
CA PRO A 199 14.59 31.44 0.05
C PRO A 199 13.42 31.85 -0.85
N CYS A 200 12.22 31.33 -0.55
CA CYS A 200 10.98 31.87 -1.10
C CYS A 200 10.74 33.23 -0.43
N THR A 201 11.37 34.28 -0.94
CA THR A 201 11.01 35.64 -0.53
C THR A 201 9.70 36.01 -1.25
N PRO A 202 8.72 36.63 -0.57
CA PRO A 202 7.51 37.14 -1.21
C PRO A 202 7.77 38.04 -2.43
N GLU A 203 8.97 38.62 -2.52
CA GLU A 203 9.43 39.47 -3.61
C GLU A 203 9.88 38.68 -4.86
N ALA A 204 10.17 37.38 -4.73
CA ALA A 204 10.67 36.54 -5.83
C ALA A 204 9.56 35.85 -6.66
N CYS A 205 8.31 35.85 -6.18
CA CYS A 205 7.14 35.37 -6.93
C CYS A 205 6.05 36.46 -6.90
N PRO A 206 6.00 37.38 -7.89
CA PRO A 206 4.88 38.31 -7.99
C PRO A 206 3.58 37.50 -8.16
N GLU A 207 2.60 37.75 -7.29
CA GLU A 207 1.28 37.11 -7.38
C GLU A 207 0.69 37.32 -8.78
N GLY A 208 0.46 36.23 -9.53
CA GLY A 208 -0.25 36.29 -10.82
C GLY A 208 0.40 35.59 -12.03
N GLU A 209 1.52 34.87 -11.89
CA GLU A 209 2.09 34.05 -12.98
C GLU A 209 2.10 32.55 -12.67
N LEU A 210 0.93 31.99 -12.37
CA LEU A 210 0.62 30.57 -12.57
C LEU A 210 -0.67 30.45 -13.39
#